data_AF-A0A5E4QUN0-F1
#
_entry.id   AF-A0A5E4QUN0-F1
#
_cell.length_a   1.000
_cell.length_b   1.000
_cell.length_c   1.000
_cell.angle_alpha   90.00
_cell.angle_beta   90.00
_cell.angle_gamma   90.00
#
_symmetry.space_group_name_H-M   'P 1'
#
loop_
_entity.id
_entity.type
_entity.pdbx_description
1 polymer ?
#
loop_
_entity_poly.entity_id
_entity_poly.type
_entity_poly.pdbx_seq_one_letter_code
_entity_poly.pdbx_strand_id
1 'polypeptide(L)'
;MAAPGHRTSLSIKDKLCVLEMIEKGDSRGTIARQYNISLSTVGNIRRNKDRILKYVSQTESGPGERKRIRKGDYPDLEDALYKWFVEQRELNVQLTAKTICESAINIYCQMPNPQIGFNASRGWARNFMRRYDLNTIEEDVEFRLESLYD
;
A
#
# COMPACT_ATOMS: atom_id res chain seq x y z
N MET A 1 -13.66 -33.74 -15.53
CA MET A 1 -13.48 -32.30 -15.81
C MET A 1 -13.41 -31.59 -14.46
N ALA A 2 -12.30 -30.91 -14.13
CA ALA A 2 -12.18 -30.15 -12.88
C ALA A 2 -13.01 -28.86 -12.99
N ALA A 3 -13.85 -28.57 -11.99
CA ALA A 3 -14.69 -27.38 -11.94
C ALA A 3 -13.84 -26.09 -12.09
N PRO A 4 -14.37 -25.01 -12.71
CA PRO A 4 -13.66 -23.75 -12.82
C PRO A 4 -13.26 -23.26 -11.43
N GLY A 5 -11.94 -23.18 -11.19
CA GLY A 5 -11.38 -22.89 -9.88
C GLY A 5 -11.81 -21.50 -9.39
N HIS A 6 -12.60 -21.46 -8.33
CA HIS A 6 -12.89 -20.22 -7.61
C HIS A 6 -11.56 -19.64 -7.07
N ARG A 7 -11.14 -18.49 -7.60
CA ARG A 7 -9.91 -17.82 -7.16
C ARG A 7 -10.18 -17.05 -5.87
N THR A 8 -9.94 -17.69 -4.73
CA THR A 8 -9.95 -17.02 -3.42
C THR A 8 -8.79 -16.02 -3.36
N SER A 9 -9.10 -14.72 -3.28
CA SER A 9 -8.10 -13.67 -3.09
C SER A 9 -8.02 -13.29 -1.62
N LEU A 10 -6.93 -13.70 -0.97
CA LEU A 10 -6.64 -13.37 0.43
C LEU A 10 -6.32 -11.89 0.63
N SER A 11 -6.74 -11.34 1.78
CA SER A 11 -6.28 -10.04 2.27
C SER A 11 -4.78 -10.09 2.59
N ILE A 12 -4.14 -8.94 2.69
CA ILE A 12 -2.73 -8.87 3.11
C ILE A 12 -2.61 -9.36 4.57
N LYS A 13 -3.61 -9.08 5.42
CA LYS A 13 -3.70 -9.62 6.78
C LYS A 13 -3.72 -11.16 6.79
N ASP A 14 -4.57 -11.79 5.97
CA ASP A 14 -4.61 -13.26 5.87
C ASP A 14 -3.29 -13.83 5.39
N LYS A 15 -2.60 -13.13 4.47
CA LYS A 15 -1.29 -13.56 4.00
C LYS A 15 -0.24 -13.48 5.10
N LEU A 16 -0.32 -12.53 6.03
CA LEU A 16 0.55 -12.51 7.22
C LEU A 16 0.29 -13.72 8.10
N CYS A 17 -0.97 -14.06 8.38
CA CYS A 17 -1.30 -15.25 9.15
C CYS A 17 -0.80 -16.53 8.46
N VAL A 18 -0.92 -16.62 7.13
CA VAL A 18 -0.33 -17.73 6.36
C VAL A 18 1.19 -17.80 6.53
N LEU A 19 1.90 -16.66 6.53
CA LEU A 19 3.34 -16.62 6.75
C LEU A 19 3.71 -17.08 8.17
N GLU A 20 2.97 -16.64 9.19
CA GLU A 20 3.17 -17.08 10.57
C GLU A 20 2.99 -18.59 10.73
N MET A 21 1.95 -19.18 10.12
CA MET A 21 1.73 -20.63 10.14
C MET A 21 2.88 -21.39 9.47
N ILE A 22 3.39 -20.87 8.34
CA ILE A 22 4.56 -21.45 7.68
C ILE A 22 5.78 -21.42 8.61
N GLU A 23 6.00 -20.33 9.33
CA GLU A 23 7.12 -20.19 10.28
C GLU A 23 6.97 -21.08 11.51
N LYS A 24 5.74 -21.31 11.97
CA LYS A 24 5.42 -22.28 13.04
C LYS A 24 5.62 -23.74 12.62
N GLY A 25 5.83 -24.01 11.33
CA GLY A 25 6.05 -25.35 10.80
C GLY A 25 4.78 -26.07 10.34
N ASP A 26 3.65 -25.37 10.20
CA ASP A 26 2.41 -25.97 9.73
C ASP A 26 2.56 -26.53 8.30
N SER A 27 1.92 -27.67 8.05
CA SER A 27 1.96 -28.28 6.73
C SER A 27 1.26 -27.40 5.68
N ARG A 28 1.84 -27.31 4.47
CA ARG A 28 1.23 -26.55 3.36
C ARG A 28 -0.19 -27.03 3.02
N GLY A 29 -0.49 -28.32 3.24
CA GLY A 29 -1.82 -28.90 3.04
C GLY A 29 -2.84 -28.43 4.05
N THR A 30 -2.45 -28.33 5.32
CA THR A 30 -3.30 -27.79 6.40
C THR A 30 -3.65 -26.33 6.11
N ILE A 31 -2.65 -25.50 5.81
CA ILE A 31 -2.82 -24.08 5.49
C ILE A 31 -3.72 -23.90 4.26
N ALA A 32 -3.50 -24.68 3.21
CA ALA A 32 -4.29 -24.62 1.98
C ALA A 32 -5.78 -24.90 2.24
N ARG A 33 -6.10 -25.90 3.06
CA ARG A 33 -7.47 -26.23 3.44
C ARG A 33 -8.10 -25.14 4.30
N GLN A 34 -7.38 -24.65 5.31
CA GLN A 34 -7.88 -23.63 6.23
C GLN A 34 -8.26 -22.34 5.52
N TYR A 35 -7.45 -21.88 4.56
CA TYR A 35 -7.70 -20.64 3.82
C TYR A 35 -8.44 -20.86 2.50
N ASN A 36 -8.84 -22.10 2.18
CA ASN A 36 -9.45 -22.49 0.91
C ASN A 36 -8.67 -21.96 -0.32
N ILE A 37 -7.36 -22.24 -0.35
CA ILE A 37 -6.43 -21.83 -1.41
C ILE A 37 -5.64 -23.03 -1.94
N SER A 38 -5.07 -22.89 -3.13
CA SER A 38 -4.19 -23.92 -3.71
C SER A 38 -2.83 -24.00 -2.97
N LEU A 39 -2.19 -25.17 -3.00
CA LEU A 39 -0.81 -25.35 -2.52
C LEU A 39 0.18 -24.40 -3.23
N SER A 40 -0.09 -24.08 -4.49
CA SER A 40 0.68 -23.11 -5.28
C SER A 40 0.52 -21.70 -4.72
N THR A 41 -0.68 -21.33 -4.26
CA THR A 41 -0.94 -20.04 -3.60
C THR A 41 -0.16 -19.91 -2.30
N VAL A 42 -0.11 -20.96 -1.46
CA VAL A 42 0.72 -20.98 -0.25
C VAL A 42 2.20 -20.75 -0.59
N GLY A 43 2.70 -21.44 -1.63
CA GLY A 43 4.07 -21.24 -2.12
C GLY A 43 4.33 -19.83 -2.66
N ASN A 44 3.35 -19.24 -3.34
CA ASN A 44 3.44 -17.86 -3.83
C ASN A 44 3.48 -16.84 -2.68
N ILE A 45 2.68 -17.05 -1.63
CA ILE A 45 2.69 -16.19 -0.45
C ILE A 45 4.07 -16.24 0.21
N ARG A 46 4.62 -17.44 0.44
CA ARG A 46 5.97 -17.63 0.98
C ARG A 46 7.03 -16.91 0.16
N ARG A 47 7.01 -17.04 -1.18
CA ARG A 47 7.99 -16.38 -2.07
C ARG A 47 7.90 -14.86 -2.07
N ASN A 48 6.74 -14.30 -1.74
CA ASN A 48 6.52 -12.85 -1.68
C ASN A 48 6.56 -12.31 -0.25
N LYS A 49 7.10 -13.08 0.72
CA LYS A 49 7.19 -12.71 2.14
C LYS A 49 7.74 -11.30 2.33
N ASP A 50 8.92 -11.02 1.80
CA ASP A 50 9.61 -9.74 2.03
C ASP A 50 8.81 -8.56 1.46
N ARG A 51 8.14 -8.75 0.32
CA ARG A 51 7.28 -7.73 -0.27
C ARG A 51 6.03 -7.45 0.58
N ILE A 52 5.47 -8.49 1.20
CA ILE A 52 4.32 -8.37 2.10
C ILE A 52 4.74 -7.65 3.38
N LEU A 53 5.86 -8.06 3.99
CA LEU A 53 6.38 -7.45 5.21
C LEU A 53 6.80 -5.99 5.00
N LYS A 54 7.53 -5.68 3.92
CA LYS A 54 7.91 -4.31 3.57
C LYS A 54 6.67 -3.40 3.44
N TYR A 55 5.64 -3.89 2.75
CA TYR A 55 4.40 -3.12 2.60
C TYR A 55 3.74 -2.83 3.96
N VAL A 56 3.67 -3.83 4.85
CA VAL A 56 3.05 -3.67 6.17
C VAL A 56 3.86 -2.71 7.05
N SER A 57 5.19 -2.74 6.98
CA SER A 57 6.04 -1.77 7.69
C SER A 57 5.92 -0.34 7.17
N GLN A 58 5.38 -0.15 5.96
CA GLN A 58 5.19 1.16 5.33
C GLN A 58 3.74 1.67 5.43
N THR A 59 2.86 0.98 6.16
CA THR A 59 1.47 1.42 6.38
C THR A 59 1.28 1.87 7.83
N GLU A 60 0.74 3.08 8.05
CA GLU A 60 0.49 3.61 9.40
C GLU A 60 -0.50 2.74 10.20
N SER A 61 -1.70 2.48 9.66
CA SER A 61 -2.74 1.70 10.38
C SER A 61 -2.72 0.20 10.05
N GLY A 62 -1.66 -0.28 9.39
CA GLY A 62 -1.55 -1.65 8.90
C GLY A 62 -2.28 -1.93 7.58
N PRO A 63 -2.33 -3.19 7.14
CA PRO A 63 -2.79 -3.53 5.78
C PRO A 63 -4.31 -3.44 5.54
N GLY A 64 -5.12 -3.29 6.60
CA GLY A 64 -6.58 -3.33 6.53
C GLY A 64 -7.13 -4.53 5.74
N GLU A 65 -8.22 -4.30 5.00
CA GLU A 65 -8.86 -5.30 4.11
C GLU A 65 -8.22 -5.40 2.72
N ARG A 66 -7.09 -4.72 2.50
CA ARG A 66 -6.46 -4.64 1.17
C ARG A 66 -5.98 -6.02 0.75
N LYS A 67 -6.38 -6.45 -0.46
CA LYS A 67 -6.01 -7.76 -1.03
C LYS A 67 -4.78 -7.72 -1.93
N ARG A 68 -4.44 -6.56 -2.50
CA ARG A 68 -3.36 -6.41 -3.50
C ARG A 68 -2.45 -5.24 -3.15
N ILE A 69 -1.15 -5.50 -3.22
CA ILE A 69 -0.11 -4.46 -3.15
C ILE A 69 0.10 -3.95 -4.58
N ARG A 70 -0.22 -2.68 -4.83
CA ARG A 70 0.02 -2.01 -6.12
C ARG A 70 1.14 -1.00 -5.93
N LYS A 71 2.10 -0.99 -6.85
CA LYS A 71 3.08 0.09 -6.94
C LYS A 71 2.43 1.30 -7.59
N GLY A 72 2.81 2.50 -7.15
CA GLY A 72 2.54 3.71 -7.92
C GLY A 72 3.44 3.81 -9.14
N ASP A 73 3.18 4.83 -9.95
CA ASP A 73 3.95 5.09 -11.18
C ASP A 73 5.38 5.57 -10.87
N TYR A 74 5.58 6.12 -9.66
CA TYR A 74 6.87 6.63 -9.17
C TYR A 74 7.23 5.98 -7.82
N PRO A 75 7.56 4.67 -7.78
CA PRO A 75 7.73 3.95 -6.53
C PRO A 75 8.87 4.48 -5.65
N ASP A 76 9.98 4.91 -6.27
CA ASP A 76 11.13 5.45 -5.51
C ASP A 76 10.81 6.84 -4.92
N LEU A 77 10.06 7.66 -5.67
CA LEU A 77 9.55 8.95 -5.17
C LEU A 77 8.61 8.72 -3.97
N GLU A 78 7.69 7.78 -4.09
CA GLU A 78 6.73 7.48 -3.03
C GLU A 78 7.43 6.94 -1.77
N ASP A 79 8.44 6.08 -1.92
CA ASP A 79 9.25 5.60 -0.80
C ASP A 79 10.02 6.75 -0.11
N ALA A 80 10.57 7.71 -0.87
CA ALA A 80 11.25 8.88 -0.32
C ALA A 80 10.26 9.85 0.37
N LEU A 81 9.12 10.11 -0.26
CA LEU A 81 8.07 10.98 0.26
C LEU A 81 7.45 10.43 1.55
N TYR A 82 7.27 9.10 1.64
CA TYR A 82 6.79 8.46 2.86
C TYR A 82 7.78 8.61 4.02
N LYS A 83 9.10 8.47 3.77
CA LYS A 83 10.11 8.71 4.82
C LYS A 83 10.06 10.14 5.33
N TRP A 84 10.02 11.12 4.43
CA TRP A 84 9.84 12.52 4.78
C TRP A 84 8.56 12.74 5.60
N PHE A 85 7.44 12.12 5.20
CA PHE A 85 6.17 12.20 5.94
C PHE A 85 6.30 11.70 7.38
N VAL A 86 6.98 10.56 7.59
CA VAL A 86 7.24 10.00 8.93
C VAL A 86 8.08 10.96 9.77
N GLU A 87 9.15 11.53 9.21
CA GLU A 87 9.98 12.53 9.89
C GLU A 87 9.17 13.77 10.32
N GLN A 88 8.27 14.26 9.46
CA GLN A 88 7.41 15.41 9.81
C GLN A 88 6.40 15.06 10.93
N ARG A 89 5.88 13.84 10.94
CA ARG A 89 4.97 13.35 11.99
C ARG A 89 5.68 13.25 13.34
N GLU A 90 6.91 12.77 13.38
CA GLU A 90 7.73 12.72 14.59
C GLU A 90 7.99 14.12 15.17
N LEU A 91 8.05 15.14 14.31
CA LEU A 91 8.13 16.54 14.69
C LEU A 91 6.78 17.17 15.09
N ASN A 92 5.70 16.38 15.17
CA ASN A 92 4.32 16.81 15.43
C ASN A 92 3.81 17.87 14.44
N VAL A 93 4.34 17.88 13.20
CA VAL A 93 3.87 18.78 12.15
C VAL A 93 2.56 18.25 11.57
N GLN A 94 1.55 19.11 11.51
CA GLN A 94 0.31 18.81 10.83
C GLN A 94 0.52 18.89 9.32
N LEU A 95 0.34 17.77 8.62
CA LEU A 95 0.48 17.71 7.18
C LEU A 95 -0.87 17.73 6.47
N THR A 96 -0.97 18.65 5.51
CA THR A 96 -2.10 18.75 4.57
C THR A 96 -1.74 18.11 3.23
N ALA A 97 -2.75 17.74 2.44
CA ALA A 97 -2.54 17.20 1.10
C ALA A 97 -1.70 18.14 0.20
N LYS A 98 -1.88 19.46 0.34
CA LYS A 98 -1.10 20.47 -0.37
C LYS A 98 0.39 20.37 -0.04
N THR A 99 0.73 20.32 1.24
CA THR A 99 2.12 20.21 1.71
C THR A 99 2.79 18.93 1.20
N ILE A 100 2.02 17.83 1.11
CA ILE A 100 2.49 16.56 0.53
C ILE A 100 2.78 16.71 -0.96
N CYS A 101 1.90 17.36 -1.73
CA CYS A 101 2.13 17.60 -3.15
C CYS A 101 3.38 18.47 -3.40
N GLU A 102 3.53 19.55 -2.64
CA GLU A 102 4.70 20.44 -2.74
C GLU A 102 6.00 19.69 -2.43
N SER A 103 5.99 18.87 -1.38
CA SER A 103 7.14 18.06 -0.98
C SER A 103 7.43 16.95 -2.00
N ALA A 104 6.40 16.34 -2.60
CA ALA A 104 6.56 15.38 -3.68
C ALA A 104 7.29 16.00 -4.88
N ILE A 105 6.91 17.21 -5.29
CA ILE A 105 7.58 17.94 -6.37
C ILE A 105 9.03 18.23 -6.00
N ASN A 106 9.27 18.73 -4.78
CA ASN A 106 10.60 19.07 -4.31
C ASN A 106 11.54 17.84 -4.31
N ILE A 107 11.10 16.73 -3.71
CA ILE A 107 11.85 15.47 -3.70
C ILE A 107 12.10 15.00 -5.13
N TYR A 108 11.09 15.04 -5.99
CA TYR A 108 11.21 14.60 -7.38
C TYR A 108 12.28 15.39 -8.15
N CYS A 109 12.35 16.71 -7.97
CA CYS A 109 13.37 17.55 -8.60
C CYS A 109 14.80 17.22 -8.13
N GLN A 110 14.97 16.60 -6.97
CA GLN A 110 16.26 16.18 -6.43
C GLN A 110 16.65 14.75 -6.82
N MET A 111 15.72 13.97 -7.39
CA MET A 111 16.01 12.60 -7.81
C MET A 111 16.90 12.54 -9.05
N PRO A 112 17.71 11.48 -9.22
CA PRO A 112 18.46 11.29 -10.45
C PRO A 112 17.51 11.11 -11.65
N ASN A 113 17.74 11.85 -12.73
CA ASN A 113 16.97 11.82 -13.97
C ASN A 113 15.45 12.10 -13.78
N PRO A 114 15.07 13.29 -13.29
CA PRO A 114 13.66 13.64 -13.18
C PRO A 114 13.02 13.66 -14.58
N GLN A 115 11.93 12.92 -14.77
CA GLN A 115 11.16 12.99 -16.00
C GLN A 115 10.44 14.33 -16.05
N ILE A 116 10.47 14.99 -17.19
CA ILE A 116 9.74 16.24 -17.39
C ILE A 116 8.24 15.93 -17.25
N GLY A 117 7.53 16.69 -16.42
CA GLY A 117 6.06 16.66 -16.35
C GLY A 117 5.45 15.98 -15.13
N PHE A 118 6.22 15.54 -14.13
CA PHE A 118 5.62 15.19 -12.84
C PHE A 118 5.06 16.45 -12.16
N ASN A 119 3.75 16.45 -11.87
CA ASN A 119 3.04 17.60 -11.32
C ASN A 119 2.32 17.30 -9.99
N ALA A 120 2.61 16.16 -9.36
CA ALA A 120 1.93 15.69 -8.15
C ALA A 120 0.40 15.86 -8.21
N SER A 121 -0.22 15.46 -9.33
CA SER A 121 -1.65 15.67 -9.55
C SER A 121 -2.51 15.21 -8.37
N ARG A 122 -3.68 15.82 -8.20
CA ARG A 122 -4.66 15.47 -7.15
C ARG A 122 -4.94 13.96 -7.10
N GLY A 123 -5.10 13.33 -8.27
CA GLY A 123 -5.33 11.88 -8.39
C GLY A 123 -4.12 11.05 -7.94
N TRP A 124 -2.91 11.46 -8.31
CA TRP A 124 -1.69 10.80 -7.87
C TRP A 124 -1.51 10.90 -6.34
N ALA A 125 -1.63 12.11 -5.77
CA ALA A 125 -1.47 12.34 -4.34
C ALA A 125 -2.50 11.55 -3.51
N ARG A 126 -3.78 11.54 -3.94
CA ARG A 126 -4.83 10.72 -3.32
C ARG A 126 -4.48 9.23 -3.34
N ASN A 127 -3.97 8.74 -4.47
CA ASN A 127 -3.57 7.33 -4.58
C ASN A 127 -2.33 7.01 -3.74
N PHE A 128 -1.36 7.92 -3.64
CA PHE A 128 -0.22 7.80 -2.74
C PHE A 128 -0.67 7.71 -1.27
N MET A 129 -1.49 8.66 -0.80
CA MET A 129 -2.00 8.66 0.57
C MET A 129 -2.77 7.38 0.89
N ARG A 130 -3.63 6.90 -0.03
CA ARG A 130 -4.29 5.59 0.12
C ARG A 130 -3.31 4.43 0.14
N ARG A 131 -2.23 4.46 -0.66
CA ARG A 131 -1.25 3.36 -0.72
C ARG A 131 -0.55 3.16 0.63
N TYR A 132 -0.17 4.25 1.29
CA TYR A 132 0.55 4.26 2.57
C TYR A 132 -0.38 4.41 3.79
N ASP A 133 -1.70 4.52 3.57
CA ASP A 133 -2.72 4.66 4.62
C ASP A 133 -2.50 5.92 5.49
N LEU A 134 -2.21 7.04 4.83
CA LEU A 134 -1.90 8.31 5.50
C LEU A 134 -3.19 9.07 5.85
N ASN A 135 -3.39 9.36 7.14
CA ASN A 135 -4.50 10.17 7.63
C ASN A 135 -4.08 11.66 7.70
N THR A 136 -4.24 12.41 6.62
CA THR A 136 -3.93 13.85 6.58
C THR A 136 -5.10 14.69 7.04
N ILE A 137 -4.83 15.88 7.57
CA ILE A 137 -5.89 16.85 7.84
C ILE A 137 -6.29 17.44 6.49
N GLU A 138 -7.50 17.11 6.05
CA GLU A 138 -8.13 17.74 4.89
C GLU A 138 -8.46 19.20 5.26
N GLU A 139 -7.82 20.17 4.61
CA GLU A 139 -8.45 21.50 4.45
C GLU A 139 -9.58 21.36 3.40
N ASP A 140 -10.60 20.56 3.70
CA ASP A 140 -11.74 20.33 2.81
C ASP A 140 -12.91 21.23 3.16
N VAL A 141 -13.10 22.28 2.36
CA VAL A 141 -14.43 22.88 2.19
C VAL A 141 -15.07 22.47 0.84
N GLU A 142 -14.31 22.03 -0.15
CA GLU A 142 -14.86 21.74 -1.49
C GLU A 142 -15.09 20.25 -1.81
N PHE A 143 -14.38 19.33 -1.16
CA PHE A 143 -14.26 17.96 -1.68
C PHE A 143 -15.45 17.03 -1.36
N ARG A 144 -16.34 17.42 -0.45
CA ARG A 144 -17.57 16.66 -0.16
C ARG A 144 -18.73 16.98 -1.09
N LEU A 145 -18.68 18.10 -1.84
CA LEU A 145 -19.82 18.57 -2.62
C LEU A 145 -19.81 18.08 -4.08
N GLU A 146 -18.65 17.77 -4.67
CA GLU A 146 -18.60 17.27 -6.06
C GLU A 146 -18.97 15.79 -6.20
N SER A 147 -18.90 14.98 -5.13
CA SER A 147 -19.38 13.57 -5.17
C SER A 147 -20.91 13.44 -5.13
N LEU A 148 -21.65 14.55 -5.06
CA LEU A 148 -23.12 14.60 -5.14
C LEU A 148 -23.63 15.09 -6.51
N TYR A 149 -22.72 15.34 -7.46
CA TYR A 149 -23.03 15.83 -8.80
C TYR A 149 -22.42 14.98 -9.93
N ASP A 150 -22.23 13.67 -9.69
CA ASP A 150 -22.03 12.66 -10.74
C ASP A 150 -23.03 11.50 -10.57
#